data_AF-A0A9D4T0K2-F1
#
_entry.id   AF-A0A9D4T0K2-F1
#
_cell.length_a   1.000
_cell.length_b   1.000
_cell.length_c   1.000
_cell.angle_alpha   90.00
_cell.angle_beta   90.00
_cell.angle_gamma   90.00
#
_symmetry.space_group_name_H-M   'P 1'
#
loop_
_entity.id
_entity.type
_entity.pdbx_description
1 polymer ?
#
loop_
_entity_poly.entity_id
_entity_poly.type
_entity_poly.pdbx_seq_one_letter_code
_entity_poly.pdbx_strand_id
1 'polypeptide(L)'
;MLGAAGGQRTEGIHTIPSVPIVDCFQKIRQQVKCYLQLSHITGKNELQEASTVGLDVIESTNLKYFARDMTAEFYALKGLFLTQMGRSEEANKALSASVQLHDTLVNGWALWGDYFEGLFGRDRWDSRQLPLAVSALTCYLHACRHQSEPKGRKYMAKVLWLLTYDNEQNVLAETVDKYNSGVPPLQWLPWVPQLLTCLVRPEGRQLLNLLVQVGRVYPQAVYFPIRTLYLTLKIEQRERYKSSEEARAPPSTPVSSTSSQPQQPTEAASPQAGDSTQADTSGPIRATPSMWRCSKIMHLQRDLHPTVLSSLEGIVDQVNAALFDC
;
A
#
# COMPACT_ATOMS: atom_id res chain seq x y z
N MET A 1 -48.67 -52.63 55.49
CA MET A 1 -49.62 -52.18 54.46
C MET A 1 -49.20 -50.80 53.99
N LEU A 2 -48.97 -50.66 52.68
CA LEU A 2 -49.08 -49.47 51.79
C LEU A 2 -48.55 -48.11 52.29
N GLY A 3 -47.81 -47.31 51.53
CA GLY A 3 -47.55 -47.26 50.10
C GLY A 3 -46.89 -45.91 49.78
N ALA A 4 -46.06 -45.88 48.75
CA ALA A 4 -45.20 -44.79 48.32
C ALA A 4 -45.92 -43.69 47.50
N ALA A 5 -45.15 -42.61 47.26
CA ALA A 5 -45.27 -41.62 46.17
C ALA A 5 -46.43 -40.61 46.28
N GLY A 6 -46.28 -39.32 45.99
CA GLY A 6 -45.27 -38.60 45.22
C GLY A 6 -45.98 -37.47 44.47
N GLY A 7 -45.28 -36.35 44.24
CA GLY A 7 -45.74 -35.23 43.38
C GLY A 7 -46.43 -34.11 44.16
N GLN A 8 -46.17 -32.82 43.94
CA GLN A 8 -45.36 -32.11 42.95
C GLN A 8 -44.86 -30.84 43.64
N ARG A 9 -43.55 -30.69 43.84
CA ARG A 9 -42.90 -29.39 44.16
C ARG A 9 -41.65 -29.17 43.31
N THR A 10 -41.69 -29.65 42.07
CA THR A 10 -40.61 -29.48 41.09
C THR A 10 -41.13 -28.87 39.79
N GLU A 11 -41.94 -27.80 39.87
CA GLU A 11 -42.35 -27.01 38.70
C GLU A 11 -41.82 -25.57 38.76
N GLY A 12 -40.66 -25.39 39.41
CA GLY A 12 -40.03 -24.08 39.56
C GLY A 12 -38.52 -24.14 39.44
N ILE A 13 -37.98 -24.99 38.55
CA ILE A 13 -36.60 -24.78 38.12
C ILE A 13 -36.66 -23.55 37.23
N HIS A 14 -36.17 -22.43 37.76
CA HIS A 14 -35.93 -21.19 37.04
C HIS A 14 -35.45 -21.50 35.62
N THR A 15 -36.32 -21.33 34.62
CA THR A 15 -35.93 -21.25 33.23
C THR A 15 -35.12 -19.97 33.12
N ILE A 16 -33.81 -20.07 33.38
CA ILE A 16 -32.88 -18.98 33.13
C ILE A 16 -33.15 -18.57 31.68
N PRO A 17 -33.51 -17.31 31.40
CA PRO A 17 -33.72 -16.86 30.04
C PRO A 17 -32.49 -17.26 29.23
N SER A 18 -32.68 -18.06 28.18
CA SER A 18 -31.56 -18.52 27.36
C SER A 18 -30.84 -17.28 26.85
N VAL A 19 -29.61 -17.06 27.32
CA VAL A 19 -28.84 -15.86 26.96
C VAL A 19 -28.57 -15.91 25.46
N PRO A 20 -28.89 -14.85 24.70
CA PRO A 20 -28.60 -14.81 23.28
C PRO A 20 -27.10 -15.02 23.02
N ILE A 21 -26.77 -15.87 22.03
CA ILE A 21 -25.38 -16.13 21.63
C ILE A 21 -24.63 -14.83 21.29
N VAL A 22 -25.33 -13.85 20.70
CA VAL A 22 -24.77 -12.53 20.38
C VAL A 22 -24.32 -11.79 21.65
N ASP A 23 -25.08 -11.88 22.75
CA ASP A 23 -24.73 -11.21 24.01
C ASP A 23 -23.55 -11.92 24.68
N CYS A 24 -23.53 -13.26 24.66
CA CYS A 24 -22.37 -14.03 25.09
C CYS A 24 -21.12 -13.63 24.30
N PHE A 25 -21.24 -13.48 22.98
CA PHE A 25 -20.16 -13.05 22.10
C PHE A 25 -19.66 -11.65 22.49
N GLN A 26 -20.55 -10.65 22.61
CA GLN A 26 -20.15 -9.29 22.96
C GLN A 26 -19.51 -9.23 24.36
N LYS A 27 -20.01 -9.99 25.33
CA LYS A 27 -19.42 -10.06 26.68
C LYS A 27 -17.98 -10.56 26.64
N ILE A 28 -17.74 -11.71 26.00
CA ILE A 28 -16.40 -12.32 25.92
C ILE A 28 -15.48 -11.43 25.11
N ARG A 29 -15.95 -10.93 23.96
CA ARG A 29 -15.21 -9.99 23.11
C ARG A 29 -14.78 -8.74 23.88
N GLN A 30 -15.66 -8.15 24.68
CA GLN A 30 -15.34 -6.96 25.46
C GLN A 30 -14.34 -7.29 26.57
N GLN A 31 -14.51 -8.42 27.27
CA GLN A 31 -13.55 -8.89 28.28
C GLN A 31 -12.15 -9.08 27.68
N VAL A 32 -12.06 -9.73 26.52
CA VAL A 32 -10.80 -9.90 25.77
C VAL A 32 -10.18 -8.55 25.40
N LYS A 33 -10.98 -7.60 24.92
CA LYS A 33 -10.49 -6.25 24.60
C LYS A 33 -10.00 -5.48 25.83
N CYS A 34 -10.64 -5.67 26.99
CA CYS A 34 -10.17 -5.10 28.25
C CYS A 34 -8.78 -5.62 28.63
N TYR A 35 -8.53 -6.92 28.51
CA TYR A 35 -7.19 -7.49 28.74
C TYR A 35 -6.16 -6.97 27.75
N LEU A 36 -6.55 -6.78 26.47
CA LEU A 36 -5.67 -6.18 25.48
C LEU A 36 -5.32 -4.72 25.82
N GLN A 37 -6.28 -3.92 26.29
CA GLN A 37 -6.00 -2.55 26.72
C GLN A 37 -5.14 -2.51 27.98
N LEU A 38 -5.40 -3.40 28.93
CA LEU A 38 -4.59 -3.54 30.14
C LEU A 38 -3.13 -3.84 29.77
N SER A 39 -2.93 -4.77 28.83
CA SER A 39 -1.59 -5.16 28.37
C SER A 39 -0.80 -3.95 27.86
N HIS A 40 -1.42 -3.04 27.12
CA HIS A 40 -0.76 -1.82 26.62
C HIS A 40 -0.41 -0.76 27.69
N ILE A 41 -1.13 -0.73 28.82
CA ILE A 41 -0.96 0.30 29.86
C ILE A 41 0.03 -0.16 30.94
N THR A 42 0.12 -1.47 31.17
CA THR A 42 0.90 -2.07 32.26
C THR A 42 2.38 -2.28 31.91
N GLY A 43 3.24 -2.46 32.92
CA GLY A 43 4.68 -2.74 32.73
C GLY A 43 4.94 -4.08 32.03
N LYS A 44 6.17 -4.31 31.53
CA LYS A 44 6.50 -5.48 30.68
C LYS A 44 6.14 -6.86 31.27
N ASN A 45 6.20 -7.04 32.59
CA ASN A 45 5.86 -8.31 33.22
C ASN A 45 4.34 -8.52 33.32
N GLU A 46 3.62 -7.46 33.71
CA GLU A 46 2.16 -7.44 33.78
C GLU A 46 1.51 -7.49 32.39
N LEU A 47 2.19 -6.97 31.35
CA LEU A 47 1.82 -7.10 29.94
C LEU A 47 1.69 -8.58 29.54
N GLN A 48 2.67 -9.39 29.91
CA GLN A 48 2.69 -10.81 29.59
C GLN A 48 1.59 -11.55 30.33
N GLU A 49 1.37 -11.22 31.61
CA GLU A 49 0.31 -11.80 32.43
C GLU A 49 -1.07 -11.47 31.88
N ALA A 50 -1.37 -10.19 31.60
CA ALA A 50 -2.64 -9.75 31.03
C ALA A 50 -2.91 -10.40 29.67
N SER A 51 -1.89 -10.54 28.82
CA SER A 51 -2.01 -11.21 27.52
C SER A 51 -2.27 -12.71 27.66
N THR A 52 -1.66 -13.37 28.66
CA THR A 52 -1.89 -14.78 28.98
C THR A 52 -3.33 -14.99 29.45
N VAL A 53 -3.79 -14.18 30.41
CA VAL A 53 -5.17 -14.27 30.91
C VAL A 53 -6.18 -13.99 29.79
N GLY A 54 -5.92 -13.01 28.94
CA GLY A 54 -6.75 -12.72 27.77
C GLY A 54 -6.82 -13.88 26.77
N LEU A 55 -5.70 -14.57 26.55
CA LEU A 55 -5.62 -15.77 25.71
C LEU A 55 -6.42 -16.94 26.33
N ASP A 56 -6.27 -17.17 27.63
CA ASP A 56 -6.96 -18.24 28.36
C ASP A 56 -8.49 -18.08 28.32
N VAL A 57 -8.99 -16.84 28.38
CA VAL A 57 -10.42 -16.54 28.21
C VAL A 57 -10.91 -17.00 26.83
N ILE A 58 -10.11 -16.82 25.77
CA ILE A 58 -10.47 -17.28 24.42
C ILE A 58 -10.43 -18.81 24.34
N GLU A 59 -9.39 -19.44 24.91
CA GLU A 59 -9.21 -20.90 24.82
C GLU A 59 -10.20 -21.70 25.66
N SER A 60 -10.62 -21.16 26.80
CA SER A 60 -11.67 -21.75 27.65
C SER A 60 -13.08 -21.57 27.06
N THR A 61 -13.25 -20.69 26.09
CA THR A 61 -14.54 -20.46 25.42
C THR A 61 -14.81 -21.57 24.40
N ASN A 62 -15.96 -22.23 24.50
CA ASN A 62 -16.37 -23.22 23.51
C ASN A 62 -16.85 -22.53 22.22
N LEU A 63 -15.93 -22.38 21.26
CA LEU A 63 -16.17 -21.65 20.01
C LEU A 63 -17.23 -22.29 19.08
N LYS A 64 -17.60 -23.56 19.29
CA LYS A 64 -18.54 -24.30 18.42
C LYS A 64 -19.96 -23.72 18.42
N TYR A 65 -20.32 -22.97 19.45
CA TYR A 65 -21.64 -22.34 19.57
C TYR A 65 -21.74 -20.99 18.85
N PHE A 66 -20.61 -20.41 18.44
CA PHE A 66 -20.59 -19.12 17.77
C PHE A 66 -20.64 -19.28 16.25
N ALA A 67 -21.17 -18.27 15.58
CA ALA A 67 -21.12 -18.19 14.13
C ALA A 67 -19.67 -18.07 13.63
N ARG A 68 -19.45 -18.37 12.35
CA ARG A 68 -18.10 -18.43 11.76
C ARG A 68 -17.39 -17.08 11.78
N ASP A 69 -18.13 -16.00 11.57
CA ASP A 69 -17.65 -14.61 11.63
C ASP A 69 -17.20 -14.22 13.05
N MET A 70 -17.99 -14.55 14.07
CA MET A 70 -17.65 -14.35 15.48
C MET A 70 -16.42 -15.16 15.88
N THR A 71 -16.37 -16.42 15.45
CA THR A 71 -15.23 -17.32 15.69
C THR A 71 -13.96 -16.79 15.04
N ALA A 72 -14.04 -16.28 13.81
CA ALA A 72 -12.92 -15.65 13.12
C ALA A 72 -12.36 -14.45 13.92
N GLU A 73 -13.23 -13.62 14.52
CA GLU A 73 -12.77 -12.50 15.34
C GLU A 73 -12.01 -12.96 16.59
N PHE A 74 -12.43 -14.05 17.25
CA PHE A 74 -11.68 -14.62 18.36
C PHE A 74 -10.31 -15.16 17.93
N TYR A 75 -10.21 -15.81 16.78
CA TYR A 75 -8.91 -16.24 16.23
C TYR A 75 -7.99 -15.04 15.92
N ALA A 76 -8.53 -13.93 15.42
CA ALA A 76 -7.75 -12.71 15.19
C ALA A 76 -7.19 -12.14 16.50
N LEU A 77 -8.02 -12.05 17.54
CA LEU A 77 -7.62 -11.57 18.86
C LEU A 77 -6.61 -12.51 19.54
N LYS A 78 -6.81 -13.83 19.40
CA LYS A 78 -5.83 -14.84 19.84
C LYS A 78 -4.48 -14.65 19.14
N GLY A 79 -4.47 -14.44 17.84
CA GLY A 79 -3.26 -14.16 17.07
C GLY A 79 -2.52 -12.90 17.54
N LEU A 80 -3.27 -11.86 17.92
CA LEU A 80 -2.71 -10.63 18.46
C LEU A 80 -2.02 -10.86 19.82
N PHE A 81 -2.66 -11.57 20.76
CA PHE A 81 -2.00 -11.91 22.03
C PHE A 81 -0.75 -12.75 21.82
N LEU A 82 -0.81 -13.77 20.95
CA LEU A 82 0.35 -14.61 20.64
C LEU A 82 1.51 -13.80 20.05
N THR A 83 1.20 -12.78 19.23
CA THR A 83 2.21 -11.85 18.70
C THR A 83 2.84 -11.01 19.82
N GLN A 84 2.03 -10.45 20.73
CA GLN A 84 2.53 -9.67 21.88
C GLN A 84 3.42 -10.52 22.81
N MET A 85 3.09 -11.81 22.97
CA MET A 85 3.85 -12.76 23.78
C MET A 85 5.11 -13.33 23.08
N GLY A 86 5.36 -12.96 21.81
CA GLY A 86 6.51 -13.45 21.03
C GLY A 86 6.36 -14.86 20.45
N ARG A 87 5.17 -15.48 20.55
CA ARG A 87 4.86 -16.83 20.02
C ARG A 87 4.52 -16.77 18.52
N SER A 88 5.52 -16.47 17.70
CA SER A 88 5.35 -16.11 16.27
C SER A 88 4.66 -17.19 15.42
N GLU A 89 5.08 -18.46 15.51
CA GLU A 89 4.50 -19.52 14.67
C GLU A 89 3.02 -19.78 14.96
N GLU A 90 2.65 -19.74 16.24
CA GLU A 90 1.27 -19.92 16.67
C GLU A 90 0.42 -18.71 16.30
N ALA A 91 0.97 -17.50 16.42
CA ALA A 91 0.31 -16.29 15.96
C ALA A 91 -0.04 -16.37 14.48
N ASN A 92 0.91 -16.79 13.63
CA ASN A 92 0.66 -16.96 12.19
C ASN A 92 -0.43 -18.00 11.90
N LYS A 93 -0.45 -19.13 12.63
CA LYS A 93 -1.51 -20.14 12.52
C LYS A 93 -2.88 -19.60 12.93
N ALA A 94 -2.97 -18.86 14.02
CA ALA A 94 -4.23 -18.28 14.50
C ALA A 94 -4.75 -17.18 13.55
N LEU A 95 -3.87 -16.29 13.07
CA LEU A 95 -4.23 -15.21 12.14
C LEU A 95 -4.65 -15.76 10.77
N SER A 96 -3.94 -16.75 10.22
CA SER A 96 -4.33 -17.42 8.98
C SER A 96 -5.66 -18.16 9.12
N ALA A 97 -5.90 -18.84 10.24
CA ALA A 97 -7.20 -19.49 10.51
C ALA A 97 -8.34 -18.47 10.59
N SER A 98 -8.10 -17.29 11.19
CA SER A 98 -9.09 -16.20 11.27
C SER A 98 -9.57 -15.76 9.88
N VAL A 99 -8.65 -15.42 8.99
CA VAL A 99 -9.00 -14.93 7.65
C VAL A 99 -9.60 -16.02 6.75
N GLN A 100 -9.21 -17.28 6.94
CA GLN A 100 -9.83 -18.42 6.24
C GLN A 100 -11.27 -18.70 6.71
N LEU A 101 -11.56 -18.46 7.99
CA LEU A 101 -12.91 -18.61 8.52
C LEU A 101 -13.86 -17.52 8.01
N HIS A 102 -13.37 -16.28 7.90
CA HIS A 102 -14.12 -15.14 7.42
C HIS A 102 -13.25 -14.15 6.60
N ASP A 103 -13.20 -14.33 5.28
CA ASP A 103 -12.36 -13.54 4.36
C ASP A 103 -12.69 -12.04 4.34
N THR A 104 -13.92 -11.64 4.67
CA THR A 104 -14.32 -10.22 4.71
C THR A 104 -13.96 -9.53 6.02
N LEU A 105 -13.33 -10.22 6.97
CA LEU A 105 -12.92 -9.64 8.26
C LEU A 105 -11.75 -8.67 8.09
N VAL A 106 -12.05 -7.38 7.90
CA VAL A 106 -11.03 -6.32 7.76
C VAL A 106 -10.01 -6.36 8.90
N ASN A 107 -10.47 -6.53 10.15
CA ASN A 107 -9.58 -6.55 11.31
C ASN A 107 -8.65 -7.77 11.32
N GLY A 108 -9.09 -8.94 10.82
CA GLY A 108 -8.27 -10.14 10.76
C GLY A 108 -7.12 -9.98 9.79
N TRP A 109 -7.41 -9.49 8.58
CA TRP A 109 -6.40 -9.17 7.57
C TRP A 109 -5.42 -8.09 8.06
N ALA A 110 -5.95 -7.03 8.69
CA ALA A 110 -5.14 -5.97 9.24
C ALA A 110 -4.13 -6.45 10.28
N LEU A 111 -4.59 -7.23 11.26
CA LEU A 111 -3.73 -7.76 12.32
C LEU A 111 -2.67 -8.72 11.77
N TRP A 112 -3.01 -9.48 10.73
CA TRP A 112 -2.05 -10.34 10.06
C TRP A 112 -0.99 -9.55 9.28
N GLY A 113 -1.41 -8.46 8.64
CA GLY A 113 -0.50 -7.50 8.01
C GLY A 113 0.44 -6.84 9.03
N ASP A 114 -0.10 -6.37 10.16
CA ASP A 114 0.67 -5.75 11.24
C ASP A 114 1.68 -6.76 11.84
N TYR A 115 1.33 -8.04 11.94
CA TYR A 115 2.24 -9.12 12.33
C TYR A 115 3.43 -9.25 11.37
N PHE A 116 3.17 -9.34 10.05
CA PHE A 116 4.24 -9.44 9.05
C PHE A 116 5.08 -8.17 8.96
N GLU A 117 4.47 -7.00 9.08
CA GLU A 117 5.18 -5.72 9.16
C GLU A 117 6.08 -5.66 10.38
N GLY A 118 5.61 -6.11 11.54
CA GLY A 118 6.41 -6.18 12.76
C GLY A 118 7.63 -7.09 12.61
N LEU A 119 7.47 -8.24 11.95
CA LEU A 119 8.59 -9.13 11.62
C LEU A 119 9.56 -8.47 10.63
N PHE A 120 9.04 -7.86 9.57
CA PHE A 120 9.84 -7.15 8.56
C PHE A 120 10.62 -5.97 9.14
N GLY A 121 10.02 -5.24 10.09
CA GLY A 121 10.63 -4.09 10.75
C GLY A 121 11.66 -4.44 11.83
N ARG A 122 11.60 -5.65 12.38
CA ARG A 122 12.56 -6.13 13.40
C ARG A 122 13.94 -6.42 12.82
N ASP A 123 13.98 -6.90 11.57
CA ASP A 123 15.23 -7.23 10.91
C ASP A 123 15.97 -5.94 10.49
N ARG A 124 17.31 -5.97 10.56
CA ARG A 124 18.14 -4.86 10.08
C ARG A 124 17.89 -4.62 8.60
N TRP A 125 18.06 -3.38 8.14
CA TRP A 125 17.75 -2.96 6.77
C TRP A 125 18.32 -3.90 5.69
N ASP A 126 19.56 -4.32 5.86
CA ASP A 126 20.33 -5.21 4.99
C ASP A 126 19.84 -6.67 5.00
N SER A 127 19.12 -7.09 6.04
CA SER A 127 18.61 -8.45 6.23
C SER A 127 17.10 -8.57 6.04
N ARG A 128 16.42 -7.50 5.59
CA ARG A 128 14.96 -7.51 5.45
C ARG A 128 14.50 -8.49 4.39
N GLN A 129 13.63 -9.40 4.80
CA GLN A 129 13.11 -10.43 3.93
C GLN A 129 11.93 -9.90 3.13
N LEU A 130 12.11 -9.72 1.82
CA LEU A 130 11.07 -9.26 0.91
C LEU A 130 9.78 -10.13 0.94
N PRO A 131 9.83 -11.46 1.11
CA PRO A 131 8.63 -12.27 1.25
C PRO A 131 7.70 -11.87 2.41
N LEU A 132 8.25 -11.33 3.51
CA LEU A 132 7.45 -10.80 4.61
C LEU A 132 6.72 -9.53 4.19
N ALA A 133 7.39 -8.63 3.47
CA ALA A 133 6.77 -7.43 2.92
C ALA A 133 5.67 -7.78 1.91
N VAL A 134 5.88 -8.76 1.03
CA VAL A 134 4.85 -9.27 0.09
C VAL A 134 3.62 -9.78 0.86
N SER A 135 3.83 -10.51 1.94
CA SER A 135 2.75 -11.05 2.78
C SER A 135 1.99 -9.94 3.51
N ALA A 136 2.70 -8.96 4.09
CA ALA A 136 2.10 -7.79 4.73
C ALA A 136 1.27 -6.96 3.74
N LEU A 137 1.85 -6.67 2.57
CA LEU A 137 1.22 -5.94 1.48
C LEU A 137 -0.08 -6.60 1.03
N THR A 138 -0.05 -7.91 0.82
CA THR A 138 -1.22 -8.72 0.46
C THR A 138 -2.30 -8.57 1.54
N CYS A 139 -1.93 -8.75 2.82
CA CYS A 139 -2.88 -8.62 3.92
C CYS A 139 -3.54 -7.23 3.99
N TYR A 140 -2.76 -6.16 3.83
CA TYR A 140 -3.30 -4.79 3.83
C TYR A 140 -4.21 -4.50 2.64
N LEU A 141 -3.88 -5.00 1.44
CA LEU A 141 -4.76 -4.88 0.28
C LEU A 141 -6.07 -5.62 0.50
N HIS A 142 -6.04 -6.83 1.09
CA HIS A 142 -7.25 -7.56 1.46
C HIS A 142 -8.09 -6.82 2.51
N ALA A 143 -7.46 -6.18 3.51
CA ALA A 143 -8.15 -5.34 4.50
C ALA A 143 -8.87 -4.14 3.85
N CYS A 144 -8.35 -3.62 2.74
CA CYS A 144 -8.94 -2.48 2.01
C CYS A 144 -10.03 -2.85 0.99
N ARG A 145 -10.41 -4.13 0.86
CA ARG A 145 -11.49 -4.56 -0.05
C ARG A 145 -12.88 -4.05 0.37
N HIS A 146 -13.01 -3.58 1.61
CA HIS A 146 -14.26 -3.02 2.13
C HIS A 146 -14.53 -1.59 1.61
N GLN A 147 -15.79 -1.20 1.47
CA GLN A 147 -16.19 0.08 0.85
C GLN A 147 -15.94 1.33 1.72
N SER A 148 -15.69 1.15 3.02
CA SER A 148 -15.41 2.27 3.93
C SER A 148 -13.99 2.81 3.74
N GLU A 149 -13.86 3.92 3.01
CA GLU A 149 -12.58 4.61 2.80
C GLU A 149 -11.86 4.99 4.11
N PRO A 150 -12.51 5.61 5.11
CA PRO A 150 -11.79 6.09 6.30
C PRO A 150 -11.09 4.98 7.10
N LYS A 151 -11.65 3.77 7.08
CA LYS A 151 -11.09 2.59 7.77
C LYS A 151 -9.88 2.00 7.02
N GLY A 152 -9.87 2.13 5.69
CA GLY A 152 -8.81 1.62 4.81
C GLY A 152 -7.59 2.53 4.72
N ARG A 153 -7.75 3.84 4.96
CA ARG A 153 -6.71 4.85 4.75
C ARG A 153 -5.36 4.52 5.40
N LYS A 154 -5.36 4.07 6.67
CA LYS A 154 -4.11 3.73 7.37
C LYS A 154 -3.38 2.54 6.73
N TYR A 155 -4.11 1.57 6.18
CA TYR A 155 -3.52 0.40 5.53
C TYR A 155 -3.01 0.75 4.14
N MET A 156 -3.69 1.63 3.40
CA MET A 156 -3.18 2.18 2.13
C MET A 156 -1.87 2.95 2.32
N ALA A 157 -1.76 3.72 3.42
CA ALA A 157 -0.50 4.38 3.77
C ALA A 157 0.64 3.37 3.98
N LYS A 158 0.37 2.27 4.70
CA LYS A 158 1.33 1.17 4.92
C LYS A 158 1.71 0.47 3.61
N VAL A 159 0.77 0.25 2.70
CA VAL A 159 1.03 -0.30 1.35
C VAL A 159 2.00 0.58 0.57
N LEU A 160 1.77 1.90 0.53
CA LEU A 160 2.66 2.84 -0.16
C LEU A 160 4.02 2.98 0.52
N TRP A 161 4.06 2.87 1.85
CA TRP A 161 5.31 2.83 2.59
C TRP A 161 6.12 1.57 2.27
N LEU A 162 5.50 0.38 2.24
CA LEU A 162 6.18 -0.86 1.87
C LEU A 162 6.76 -0.80 0.45
N LEU A 163 6.09 -0.14 -0.50
CA LEU A 163 6.61 0.07 -1.86
C LEU A 163 7.93 0.85 -1.90
N THR A 164 8.28 1.62 -0.86
CA THR A 164 9.60 2.29 -0.79
C THR A 164 10.77 1.33 -0.59
N TYR A 165 10.49 0.07 -0.25
CA TYR A 165 11.47 -1.01 -0.04
C TYR A 165 11.56 -1.97 -1.23
N ASP A 166 10.99 -1.61 -2.37
CA ASP A 166 10.98 -2.49 -3.53
C ASP A 166 12.40 -2.73 -4.06
N ASN A 167 12.61 -3.90 -4.68
CA ASN A 167 13.87 -4.28 -5.29
C ASN A 167 13.92 -3.87 -6.77
N GLU A 168 15.06 -4.08 -7.43
CA GLU A 168 15.21 -3.79 -8.87
C GLU A 168 14.22 -4.58 -9.74
N GLN A 169 13.78 -5.74 -9.27
CA GLN A 169 12.79 -6.60 -9.92
C GLN A 169 11.34 -6.07 -9.77
N ASN A 170 11.09 -5.07 -8.92
CA ASN A 170 9.77 -4.50 -8.61
C ASN A 170 8.74 -5.54 -8.11
N VAL A 171 9.18 -6.48 -7.25
CA VAL A 171 8.34 -7.57 -6.73
C VAL A 171 7.17 -7.04 -5.91
N LEU A 172 7.37 -5.96 -5.13
CA LEU A 172 6.30 -5.37 -4.34
C LEU A 172 5.29 -4.66 -5.23
N ALA A 173 5.74 -3.90 -6.24
CA ALA A 173 4.84 -3.24 -7.18
C ALA A 173 4.03 -4.24 -8.02
N GLU A 174 4.63 -5.36 -8.42
CA GLU A 174 3.92 -6.46 -9.10
C GLU A 174 2.85 -7.08 -8.19
N THR A 175 3.17 -7.27 -6.91
CA THR A 175 2.22 -7.76 -5.91
C THR A 175 1.05 -6.78 -5.75
N VAL A 176 1.30 -5.47 -5.72
CA VAL A 176 0.22 -4.46 -5.69
C VAL A 176 -0.65 -4.57 -6.93
N ASP A 177 -0.09 -4.60 -8.14
CA ASP A 177 -0.88 -4.69 -9.38
C ASP A 177 -1.77 -5.94 -9.39
N LYS A 178 -1.25 -7.09 -8.92
CA LYS A 178 -1.99 -8.35 -8.82
C LYS A 178 -3.20 -8.26 -7.89
N TYR A 179 -3.02 -7.77 -6.66
CA TYR A 179 -4.07 -7.78 -5.64
C TYR A 179 -4.93 -6.51 -5.59
N ASN A 180 -4.53 -5.44 -6.29
CA ASN A 180 -5.28 -4.19 -6.38
C ASN A 180 -6.67 -4.36 -7.03
N SER A 181 -6.86 -5.33 -7.92
CA SER A 181 -8.15 -5.55 -8.60
C SER A 181 -9.34 -5.75 -7.65
N GLY A 182 -9.11 -6.24 -6.43
CA GLY A 182 -10.14 -6.40 -5.40
C GLY A 182 -10.40 -5.15 -4.56
N VAL A 183 -9.55 -4.13 -4.64
CA VAL A 183 -9.63 -2.91 -3.83
C VAL A 183 -10.47 -1.86 -4.57
N PRO A 184 -11.54 -1.32 -3.95
CA PRO A 184 -12.33 -0.27 -4.58
C PRO A 184 -11.48 0.95 -4.96
N PRO A 185 -11.64 1.53 -6.16
CA PRO A 185 -10.87 2.72 -6.59
C PRO A 185 -10.98 3.91 -5.62
N LEU A 186 -12.07 4.00 -4.85
CA LEU A 186 -12.27 5.01 -3.82
C LEU A 186 -11.17 5.00 -2.74
N GLN A 187 -10.63 3.82 -2.40
CA GLN A 187 -9.57 3.68 -1.40
C GLN A 187 -8.25 4.33 -1.85
N TRP A 188 -8.01 4.38 -3.17
CA TRP A 188 -6.81 4.96 -3.77
C TRP A 188 -6.94 6.46 -4.04
N LEU A 189 -8.16 6.99 -4.04
CA LEU A 189 -8.45 8.37 -4.41
C LEU A 189 -7.66 9.41 -3.57
N PRO A 190 -7.56 9.29 -2.23
CA PRO A 190 -6.77 10.24 -1.43
C PRO A 190 -5.25 10.15 -1.70
N TRP A 191 -4.79 9.05 -2.31
CA TRP A 191 -3.39 8.73 -2.52
C TRP A 191 -2.92 8.98 -3.95
N VAL A 192 -3.75 9.60 -4.80
CA VAL A 192 -3.39 9.99 -6.17
C VAL A 192 -2.06 10.76 -6.22
N PRO A 193 -1.77 11.74 -5.34
CA PRO A 193 -0.47 12.42 -5.36
C PRO A 193 0.73 11.48 -5.18
N GLN A 194 0.62 10.50 -4.27
CA GLN A 194 1.69 9.52 -4.02
C GLN A 194 1.82 8.53 -5.18
N LEU A 195 0.71 8.11 -5.78
CA LEU A 195 0.71 7.24 -6.97
C LEU A 195 1.38 7.93 -8.16
N LEU A 196 1.18 9.24 -8.32
CA LEU A 196 1.86 10.05 -9.34
C LEU A 196 3.37 10.10 -9.09
N THR A 197 3.81 10.24 -7.85
CA THR A 197 5.23 10.14 -7.49
C THR A 197 5.79 8.76 -7.83
N CYS A 198 5.06 7.68 -7.54
CA CYS A 198 5.46 6.32 -7.92
C CYS A 198 5.52 6.13 -9.45
N LEU A 199 4.74 6.88 -10.23
CA LEU A 199 4.76 6.82 -11.69
C LEU A 199 6.12 7.27 -12.30
N VAL A 200 6.82 8.17 -11.60
CA VAL A 200 8.15 8.66 -11.99
C VAL A 200 9.26 7.66 -11.64
N ARG A 201 9.02 6.81 -10.62
CA ARG A 201 9.90 5.74 -10.16
C ARG A 201 9.87 4.49 -11.07
N PRO A 202 10.79 3.52 -10.87
CA PRO A 202 10.78 2.25 -11.60
C PRO A 202 9.45 1.49 -11.47
N GLU A 203 8.85 1.49 -10.28
CA GLU A 203 7.56 0.87 -9.94
C GLU A 203 6.37 1.41 -10.75
N GLY A 204 6.53 2.58 -11.36
CA GLY A 204 5.49 3.23 -12.16
C GLY A 204 5.01 2.39 -13.34
N ARG A 205 5.79 1.39 -13.79
CA ARG A 205 5.34 0.46 -14.82
C ARG A 205 4.17 -0.41 -14.33
N GLN A 206 4.26 -0.94 -13.13
CA GLN A 206 3.25 -1.84 -12.54
C GLN A 206 2.03 -1.03 -12.08
N LEU A 207 2.23 0.16 -11.52
CA LEU A 207 1.15 0.98 -10.96
C LEU A 207 0.36 1.80 -12.00
N LEU A 208 0.76 1.77 -13.28
CA LEU A 208 0.06 2.49 -14.36
C LEU A 208 -1.40 2.05 -14.47
N ASN A 209 -1.65 0.75 -14.44
CA ASN A 209 -3.00 0.20 -14.58
C ASN A 209 -3.91 0.62 -13.41
N LEU A 210 -3.36 0.65 -12.19
CA LEU A 210 -4.04 1.12 -11.00
C LEU A 210 -4.50 2.59 -11.18
N LEU A 211 -3.61 3.48 -11.62
CA LEU A 211 -3.97 4.88 -11.80
C LEU A 211 -4.99 5.09 -12.94
N VAL A 212 -4.93 4.26 -13.99
CA VAL A 212 -5.96 4.22 -15.04
C VAL A 212 -7.32 3.79 -14.49
N GLN A 213 -7.36 2.78 -13.61
CA GLN A 213 -8.60 2.34 -12.96
C GLN A 213 -9.22 3.43 -12.09
N VAL A 214 -8.40 4.15 -11.31
CA VAL A 214 -8.86 5.31 -10.53
C VAL A 214 -9.39 6.41 -11.46
N GLY A 215 -8.65 6.75 -12.52
CA GLY A 215 -9.06 7.76 -13.50
C GLY A 215 -10.32 7.38 -14.28
N ARG A 216 -10.62 6.09 -14.44
CA ARG A 216 -11.87 5.63 -15.06
C ARG A 216 -13.10 5.98 -14.22
N VAL A 217 -13.00 5.94 -12.89
CA VAL A 217 -14.13 6.25 -11.98
C VAL A 217 -14.12 7.72 -11.56
N TYR A 218 -12.94 8.30 -11.34
CA TYR A 218 -12.75 9.66 -10.83
C TYR A 218 -11.85 10.49 -11.76
N PRO A 219 -12.29 10.80 -13.00
CA PRO A 219 -11.46 11.50 -13.99
C PRO A 219 -11.00 12.88 -13.51
N GLN A 220 -11.87 13.62 -12.82
CA GLN A 220 -11.56 14.95 -12.27
C GLN A 220 -10.39 14.94 -11.28
N ALA A 221 -10.28 13.87 -10.49
CA ALA A 221 -9.23 13.75 -9.47
C ALA A 221 -7.86 13.36 -10.05
N VAL A 222 -7.82 12.79 -11.26
CA VAL A 222 -6.58 12.29 -11.85
C VAL A 222 -6.09 13.17 -13.00
N TYR A 223 -6.99 13.73 -13.82
CA TYR A 223 -6.64 14.39 -15.09
C TYR A 223 -5.69 15.58 -14.94
N PHE A 224 -6.03 16.55 -14.09
CA PHE A 224 -5.18 17.72 -13.90
C PHE A 224 -3.88 17.38 -13.17
N PRO A 225 -3.89 16.58 -12.09
CA PRO A 225 -2.65 16.15 -11.45
C PRO A 225 -1.68 15.44 -12.41
N ILE A 226 -2.16 14.53 -13.29
CA ILE A 226 -1.29 13.86 -14.27
C ILE A 226 -0.81 14.82 -15.37
N ARG A 227 -1.65 15.78 -15.79
CA ARG A 227 -1.28 16.81 -16.77
C ARG A 227 -0.18 17.72 -16.22
N THR A 228 -0.33 18.18 -14.98
CA THR A 228 0.69 18.99 -14.30
C THR A 228 2.00 18.22 -14.22
N LEU A 229 1.98 16.96 -13.77
CA LEU A 229 3.19 16.13 -13.73
C LEU A 229 3.85 15.98 -15.11
N TYR A 230 3.05 15.71 -16.16
CA TYR A 230 3.57 15.61 -17.53
C TYR A 230 4.26 16.91 -18.00
N LEU A 231 3.65 18.07 -17.73
CA LEU A 231 4.22 19.37 -18.10
C LEU A 231 5.50 19.67 -17.32
N THR A 232 5.54 19.38 -16.01
CA THR A 232 6.74 19.51 -15.19
C THR A 232 7.88 18.67 -15.76
N LEU A 233 7.64 17.38 -16.03
CA LEU A 233 8.65 16.49 -16.61
C LEU A 233 9.13 16.96 -18.00
N LYS A 234 8.23 17.54 -18.80
CA LYS A 234 8.57 18.10 -20.11
C LYS A 234 9.45 19.34 -20.01
N ILE A 235 9.23 20.20 -19.02
CA ILE A 235 10.06 21.38 -18.73
C ILE A 235 11.43 20.93 -18.24
N GLU A 236 11.48 20.03 -17.25
CA GLU A 236 12.73 19.48 -16.72
C GLU A 236 13.58 18.82 -17.81
N GLN A 237 12.95 18.07 -18.71
CA GLN A 237 13.65 17.47 -19.85
C GLN A 237 14.26 18.54 -20.76
N ARG A 238 13.51 19.61 -21.08
CA ARG A 238 14.02 20.72 -21.91
C ARG A 238 15.17 21.47 -21.25
N GLU A 239 15.09 21.72 -19.94
CA GLU A 239 16.15 22.39 -19.19
C GLU A 239 17.43 21.55 -19.17
N ARG A 240 17.32 20.24 -18.94
CA ARG A 240 18.47 19.31 -19.01
C ARG A 240 19.16 19.32 -20.38
N TYR A 241 18.38 19.39 -21.47
CA TYR A 241 18.96 19.50 -22.81
C TYR A 241 19.68 20.83 -23.02
N LYS A 242 19.06 21.96 -22.66
CA LYS A 242 19.68 23.29 -22.79
C LYS A 242 21.01 23.37 -22.02
N SER A 243 21.04 22.93 -20.76
CA SER A 243 22.27 22.91 -19.96
C SER A 243 23.33 21.97 -20.55
N SER A 244 22.93 20.85 -21.16
CA SER A 244 23.87 19.94 -21.84
C SER A 244 24.42 20.52 -23.15
N GLU A 245 23.66 21.34 -23.86
CA GLU A 245 24.13 22.06 -25.06
C GLU A 245 25.09 23.19 -24.68
N GLU A 246 24.77 23.95 -23.63
CA GLU A 246 25.64 25.00 -23.07
C GLU A 246 26.97 24.44 -22.54
N ALA A 247 26.96 23.26 -21.92
CA ALA A 247 28.18 22.57 -21.48
C ALA A 247 29.02 21.98 -22.63
N ARG A 248 28.41 21.73 -23.80
CA ARG A 248 29.08 21.20 -25.00
C ARG A 248 29.52 22.32 -25.96
N ALA A 249 29.10 23.56 -25.73
CA ALA A 249 29.61 24.71 -26.45
C ALA A 249 31.10 24.90 -26.12
N PRO A 250 32.00 25.01 -27.12
CA PRO A 250 33.40 25.27 -26.86
C PRO A 250 33.55 26.61 -26.13
N PRO A 251 34.50 26.77 -25.19
CA PRO A 251 34.77 28.07 -24.60
C PRO A 251 35.13 29.03 -25.74
N SER A 252 34.31 30.05 -25.95
CA SER A 252 34.61 31.14 -26.86
C SER A 252 35.82 31.88 -26.31
N THR A 253 37.02 31.48 -26.74
CA THR A 253 38.23 32.27 -26.60
C THR A 253 38.05 33.59 -27.35
N PRO A 254 38.24 34.75 -26.71
CA PRO A 254 38.33 36.01 -27.43
C PRO A 254 39.53 35.92 -28.37
N VAL A 255 39.28 36.19 -29.64
CA VAL A 255 40.24 36.09 -30.74
C VAL A 255 41.33 37.14 -30.53
N SER A 256 42.56 36.69 -30.25
CA SER A 256 43.79 37.47 -30.46
C SER A 256 44.72 36.65 -31.33
N SER A 257 44.90 37.13 -32.56
CA SER A 257 45.81 36.67 -33.59
C SER A 257 47.25 36.51 -33.09
N THR A 258 47.97 35.46 -33.51
CA THR A 258 49.17 35.52 -34.38
C THR A 258 49.66 34.09 -34.74
N SER A 259 50.14 33.96 -35.98
CA SER A 259 50.55 32.81 -36.79
C SER A 259 51.74 31.96 -36.33
N SER A 260 51.75 30.64 -36.62
CA SER A 260 52.58 29.97 -37.68
C SER A 260 52.77 28.44 -37.50
N GLN A 261 52.24 27.67 -38.49
CA GLN A 261 52.75 26.47 -39.21
C GLN A 261 53.33 25.17 -38.52
N PRO A 262 53.37 24.01 -39.25
CA PRO A 262 53.04 22.67 -38.72
C PRO A 262 54.15 21.59 -38.82
N GLN A 263 54.00 20.44 -38.12
CA GLN A 263 54.56 19.12 -38.52
C GLN A 263 54.02 17.93 -37.68
N GLN A 264 54.24 16.72 -38.20
CA GLN A 264 53.40 15.50 -38.17
C GLN A 264 54.07 14.33 -37.36
N PRO A 265 53.71 13.03 -37.50
CA PRO A 265 52.99 12.16 -36.53
C PRO A 265 53.84 11.08 -35.81
N THR A 266 53.31 10.41 -34.75
CA THR A 266 53.65 8.98 -34.44
C THR A 266 52.68 8.31 -33.45
N GLU A 267 52.50 7.00 -33.65
CA GLU A 267 51.59 6.03 -33.01
C GLU A 267 52.02 5.55 -31.61
N ALA A 268 51.07 5.08 -30.78
CA ALA A 268 50.93 3.66 -30.36
C ALA A 268 50.15 3.42 -29.05
N ALA A 269 49.19 2.48 -29.14
CA ALA A 269 48.79 1.43 -28.17
C ALA A 269 47.89 1.71 -26.92
N SER A 270 46.76 0.98 -26.94
CA SER A 270 45.66 0.70 -25.98
C SER A 270 46.05 -0.24 -24.80
N PRO A 271 45.14 -0.85 -23.96
CA PRO A 271 43.69 -0.63 -23.69
C PRO A 271 43.29 -0.71 -22.17
N GLN A 272 42.07 -0.28 -21.77
CA GLN A 272 41.04 -1.12 -21.10
C GLN A 272 39.84 -0.36 -20.46
N ALA A 273 38.66 -0.83 -20.87
CA ALA A 273 37.46 -1.16 -20.08
C ALA A 273 36.87 -0.13 -19.10
N GLY A 274 35.72 0.43 -19.49
CA GLY A 274 34.75 1.09 -18.61
C GLY A 274 33.44 1.29 -19.37
N ASP A 275 32.54 0.32 -19.23
CA ASP A 275 31.20 0.30 -19.80
C ASP A 275 30.45 1.61 -19.48
N SER A 276 30.29 2.45 -20.49
CA SER A 276 29.42 3.62 -20.43
C SER A 276 28.57 3.60 -21.69
N THR A 277 27.31 3.22 -21.47
CA THR A 277 26.18 3.37 -22.37
C THR A 277 26.31 4.62 -23.22
N GLN A 278 26.69 4.43 -24.48
CA GLN A 278 26.72 5.48 -25.49
C GLN A 278 25.33 6.07 -25.64
N ALA A 279 25.22 7.35 -25.31
CA ALA A 279 24.11 8.19 -25.71
C ALA A 279 24.23 8.43 -27.22
N ASP A 280 23.41 7.72 -28.00
CA ASP A 280 23.14 8.06 -29.40
C ASP A 280 22.65 9.51 -29.49
N THR A 281 23.50 10.38 -30.03
CA THR A 281 23.22 11.80 -30.28
C THR A 281 22.97 11.99 -31.77
N SER A 282 21.72 11.81 -32.21
CA SER A 282 21.12 12.41 -33.43
C SER A 282 19.72 11.85 -33.73
N GLY A 283 18.84 11.85 -32.72
CA GLY A 283 17.42 11.50 -32.90
C GLY A 283 16.51 12.55 -32.24
N PRO A 284 15.25 12.69 -32.70
CA PRO A 284 14.28 13.58 -32.04
C PRO A 284 14.17 13.21 -30.56
N ILE A 285 14.05 14.24 -29.70
CA ILE A 285 14.00 14.14 -28.23
C ILE A 285 13.14 12.94 -27.80
N ARG A 286 13.78 11.86 -27.34
CA ARG A 286 13.07 10.66 -26.91
C ARG A 286 12.41 10.95 -25.57
N ALA A 287 11.09 10.84 -25.50
CA ALA A 287 10.35 11.04 -24.26
C ALA A 287 10.85 10.07 -23.17
N THR A 288 10.99 10.56 -21.94
CA THR A 288 11.37 9.70 -20.81
C THR A 288 10.27 8.67 -20.53
N PRO A 289 10.59 7.50 -19.93
CA PRO A 289 9.57 6.50 -19.60
C PRO A 289 8.44 7.06 -18.73
N SER A 290 8.74 7.94 -17.78
CA SER A 290 7.76 8.59 -16.92
C SER A 290 6.82 9.52 -17.71
N MET A 291 7.35 10.31 -18.65
CA MET A 291 6.54 11.15 -19.54
C MET A 291 5.62 10.32 -20.43
N TRP A 292 6.12 9.20 -20.97
CA TRP A 292 5.30 8.29 -21.78
C TRP A 292 4.14 7.71 -20.97
N ARG A 293 4.39 7.28 -19.73
CA ARG A 293 3.33 6.79 -18.81
C ARG A 293 2.28 7.86 -18.56
N CYS A 294 2.69 9.10 -18.26
CA CYS A 294 1.75 10.21 -18.04
C CYS A 294 0.90 10.48 -19.29
N SER A 295 1.54 10.56 -20.45
CA SER A 295 0.87 10.75 -21.74
C SER A 295 -0.15 9.65 -22.01
N LYS A 296 0.22 8.38 -21.79
CA LYS A 296 -0.68 7.23 -21.97
C LYS A 296 -1.92 7.34 -21.08
N ILE A 297 -1.77 7.70 -19.81
CA ILE A 297 -2.91 7.87 -18.89
C ILE A 297 -3.80 9.02 -19.35
N MET A 298 -3.23 10.15 -19.76
CA MET A 298 -4.00 11.29 -20.28
C MET A 298 -4.79 10.93 -21.54
N HIS A 299 -4.20 10.20 -22.49
CA HIS A 299 -4.90 9.72 -23.68
C HIS A 299 -6.06 8.80 -23.32
N LEU A 300 -5.83 7.80 -22.46
CA LEU A 300 -6.89 6.91 -22.00
C LEU A 300 -8.03 7.66 -21.30
N GLN A 301 -7.74 8.70 -20.53
CA GLN A 301 -8.79 9.50 -19.89
C GLN A 301 -9.60 10.32 -20.91
N ARG A 302 -8.99 10.83 -21.98
CA ARG A 302 -9.71 11.49 -23.09
C ARG A 302 -10.62 10.53 -23.84
N ASP A 303 -10.16 9.32 -24.06
CA ASP A 303 -10.96 8.29 -24.74
C ASP A 303 -12.15 7.85 -23.87
N LEU A 304 -11.94 7.74 -22.55
CA LEU A 304 -12.97 7.31 -21.60
C LEU A 304 -13.97 8.42 -21.24
N HIS A 305 -13.53 9.67 -21.15
CA HIS A 305 -14.32 10.80 -20.62
C HIS A 305 -14.24 12.07 -21.49
N PRO A 306 -14.53 12.00 -22.81
CA PRO A 306 -14.27 13.10 -23.75
C PRO A 306 -15.02 14.40 -23.38
N THR A 307 -16.31 14.31 -23.04
CA THR A 307 -17.14 15.49 -22.73
C THR A 307 -16.71 16.17 -21.43
N VAL A 308 -16.41 15.38 -20.40
CA VAL A 308 -15.97 15.90 -19.09
C VAL A 308 -14.64 16.62 -19.27
N LEU A 309 -13.68 15.99 -19.96
CA LEU A 309 -12.36 16.59 -20.13
C LEU A 309 -12.39 17.82 -21.04
N SER A 310 -13.16 17.80 -22.12
CA SER A 310 -13.33 18.98 -22.98
C SER A 310 -13.89 20.17 -22.20
N SER A 311 -14.86 19.94 -21.30
CA SER A 311 -15.43 20.99 -20.46
C SER A 311 -14.40 21.51 -19.45
N LEU A 312 -13.66 20.61 -18.79
CA LEU A 312 -12.63 20.97 -17.80
C LEU A 312 -11.48 21.76 -18.44
N GLU A 313 -11.02 21.36 -19.62
CA GLU A 313 -9.98 22.07 -20.37
C GLU A 313 -10.46 23.46 -20.79
N GLY A 314 -11.70 23.58 -21.29
CA GLY A 314 -12.28 24.88 -21.66
C GLY A 314 -12.36 25.85 -20.48
N ILE A 315 -12.71 25.38 -19.27
CA ILE A 315 -12.72 26.21 -18.06
C ILE A 315 -11.31 26.69 -17.71
N VAL A 316 -10.31 25.80 -17.76
CA VAL A 316 -8.93 26.16 -17.45
C VAL A 316 -8.36 27.15 -18.47
N ASP A 317 -8.67 26.98 -19.76
CA ASP A 317 -8.23 27.89 -20.80
C ASP A 317 -8.83 29.30 -20.61
N GLN A 318 -10.10 29.40 -20.22
CA GLN A 318 -10.74 30.68 -19.88
C GLN A 318 -10.10 31.36 -18.66
N VAL A 319 -9.83 30.59 -17.60
CA VAL A 319 -9.17 31.11 -16.40
C VAL A 319 -7.76 31.60 -16.71
N ASN A 320 -7.00 30.85 -17.51
CA ASN A 320 -5.66 31.26 -17.91
C ASN A 320 -5.69 32.52 -18.76
N ALA A 321 -6.58 32.61 -19.76
CA ALA A 321 -6.73 33.82 -20.56
C ALA A 321 -7.03 35.04 -19.67
N ALA A 322 -7.99 34.93 -18.74
CA ALA A 322 -8.34 36.01 -17.83
C ALA A 322 -7.20 36.44 -16.88
N LEU A 323 -6.33 35.51 -16.47
CA LEU A 323 -5.21 35.81 -15.57
C LEU A 323 -4.00 36.45 -16.28
N PHE A 324 -3.82 36.17 -17.58
CA PHE A 324 -2.69 36.70 -18.37
C PHE A 324 -3.08 37.91 -19.24
N ASP A 325 -4.37 38.23 -19.36
CA ASP A 325 -4.89 39.45 -19.99
C ASP A 325 -5.04 40.66 -19.01
N CYS A 326 -4.59 40.53 -17.75
CA CYS A 326 -4.41 41.64 -16.78
C CYS A 326 -2.93 41.93 -16.53
#